data_AF-A0A3M0YIR0-F1
#
_entry.id   AF-A0A3M0YIR0-F1
#
_cell.length_a   1.000
_cell.length_b   1.000
_cell.length_c   1.000
_cell.angle_alpha   90.00
_cell.angle_beta   90.00
_cell.angle_gamma   90.00
#
_symmetry.space_group_name_H-M   'P 1'
#
loop_
_entity.id
_entity.type
_entity.pdbx_description
1 polymer ?
#
loop_
_entity_poly.entity_id
_entity_poly.type
_entity_poly.pdbx_seq_one_letter_code
_entity_poly.pdbx_strand_id
1 'polypeptide(L)'
;MPRGVHHPPPRDQRGPGDPLPEVPEAHRSAGLRALIGALWLLALPLHAAPPAAAIATAHPLATEAGRRILEEGGNAFDAAVAVAAALAVVEPFSSGLGGGGFWLLHRSDRGQSVMIDARERAPLEAHRDMYLDGQG
;
A
#
# COMPACT_ATOMS: atom_id res chain seq x y z
N MET A 1 -33.18 -76.34 -21.66
CA MET A 1 -31.84 -75.98 -21.15
C MET A 1 -31.98 -75.53 -19.70
N PRO A 2 -31.43 -76.26 -18.71
CA PRO A 2 -31.58 -75.92 -17.29
C PRO A 2 -30.64 -74.76 -16.89
N ARG A 3 -31.20 -73.76 -16.19
CA ARG A 3 -30.48 -72.59 -15.67
C ARG A 3 -29.67 -72.98 -14.43
N GLY A 4 -28.39 -72.56 -14.38
CA GLY A 4 -27.52 -72.73 -13.23
C GLY A 4 -28.06 -71.99 -12.01
N VAL A 5 -28.07 -72.68 -10.87
CA VAL A 5 -28.49 -72.15 -9.57
C VAL A 5 -27.38 -71.23 -9.03
N HIS A 6 -27.69 -69.95 -8.82
CA HIS A 6 -26.74 -68.98 -8.26
C HIS A 6 -26.63 -69.21 -6.75
N HIS A 7 -25.45 -69.64 -6.28
CA HIS A 7 -25.17 -69.76 -4.85
C HIS A 7 -24.66 -68.40 -4.34
N PRO A 8 -25.27 -67.80 -3.30
CA PRO A 8 -24.76 -66.56 -2.72
C PRO A 8 -23.43 -66.81 -1.99
N PRO A 9 -22.52 -65.82 -1.93
CA PRO A 9 -21.26 -65.95 -1.21
C PRO A 9 -21.50 -66.16 0.30
N PRO A 10 -20.59 -66.87 1.00
CA PRO A 10 -20.71 -67.10 2.43
C PRO A 10 -20.73 -65.77 3.19
N ARG A 11 -21.62 -65.67 4.18
CA ARG A 11 -21.71 -64.49 5.04
C ARG A 11 -20.43 -64.35 5.87
N ASP A 12 -19.96 -63.11 6.01
CA ASP A 12 -18.86 -62.74 6.90
C ASP A 12 -19.14 -63.28 8.30
N GLN A 13 -18.33 -64.23 8.77
CA GLN A 13 -18.49 -64.92 10.05
C GLN A 13 -17.77 -64.21 11.20
N ARG A 14 -17.28 -62.98 11.00
CA ARG A 14 -16.58 -62.25 12.05
C ARG A 14 -17.50 -61.94 13.23
N GLY A 15 -17.01 -62.30 14.42
CA GLY A 15 -17.72 -62.13 15.67
C GLY A 15 -17.58 -60.69 16.19
N PRO A 16 -18.52 -60.22 17.01
CA PRO A 16 -18.33 -59.00 17.79
C PRO A 16 -17.19 -59.23 18.79
N GLY A 17 -15.99 -58.76 18.44
CA GLY A 17 -14.77 -58.92 19.25
C GLY A 17 -13.49 -59.16 18.45
N ASP A 18 -13.59 -59.46 17.14
CA ASP A 18 -12.41 -59.64 16.30
C ASP A 18 -11.63 -58.31 16.17
N PRO A 19 -10.29 -58.30 16.41
CA PRO A 19 -9.48 -57.09 16.26
C PRO A 19 -9.59 -56.55 14.83
N LEU A 20 -9.76 -55.24 14.70
CA LEU A 20 -9.70 -54.59 13.40
C LEU A 20 -8.29 -54.78 12.80
N PRO A 21 -8.17 -54.95 11.46
CA PRO A 21 -6.86 -55.01 10.83
C PRO A 21 -6.08 -53.74 11.14
N GLU A 22 -4.83 -53.89 11.60
CA GLU A 22 -3.95 -52.75 11.82
C GLU A 22 -3.76 -51.99 10.50
N VAL A 23 -4.13 -50.71 10.51
CA VAL A 23 -3.91 -49.82 9.37
C VAL A 23 -2.41 -49.49 9.35
N PRO A 24 -1.68 -49.76 8.25
CA PRO A 24 -0.26 -49.43 8.20
C PRO A 24 -0.06 -47.93 8.44
N GLU A 25 0.67 -47.56 9.50
CA GLU A 25 1.00 -46.16 9.78
C GLU A 25 1.75 -45.58 8.57
N ALA A 26 1.18 -44.52 7.99
CA ALA A 26 1.76 -43.81 6.88
C ALA A 26 3.04 -43.08 7.33
N HIS A 27 4.16 -43.79 7.35
CA HIS A 27 5.47 -43.21 7.58
C HIS A 27 5.81 -42.22 6.45
N ARG A 28 6.26 -41.01 6.86
CA ARG A 28 7.01 -39.96 6.12
C ARG A 28 6.22 -38.73 5.66
N SER A 29 5.73 -37.92 6.61
CA SER A 29 5.44 -36.50 6.39
C SER A 29 6.52 -35.54 6.92
N ALA A 30 7.55 -36.06 7.60
CA ALA A 30 8.62 -35.25 8.19
C ALA A 30 9.39 -34.43 7.16
N GLY A 31 9.67 -35.03 5.98
CA GLY A 31 10.34 -34.33 4.88
C GLY A 31 9.49 -33.21 4.29
N LEU A 32 8.18 -33.42 4.14
CA LEU A 32 7.25 -32.41 3.64
C LEU A 32 7.10 -31.25 4.63
N ARG A 33 7.05 -31.54 5.93
CA ARG A 33 7.01 -30.52 7.00
C ARG A 33 8.30 -29.69 7.05
N ALA A 34 9.45 -30.34 6.90
CA ALA A 34 10.74 -29.66 6.82
C ALA A 34 10.83 -28.78 5.56
N LEU A 35 10.34 -29.27 4.42
CA LEU A 35 10.31 -28.52 3.17
C LEU A 35 9.39 -27.30 3.26
N ILE A 36 8.19 -27.47 3.83
CA ILE A 36 7.24 -26.37 4.07
C ILE A 36 7.85 -25.34 5.03
N GLY A 37 8.48 -25.78 6.13
CA GLY A 37 9.17 -24.89 7.05
C GLY A 37 10.33 -24.12 6.41
N ALA A 38 11.13 -24.79 5.56
CA ALA A 38 12.20 -24.15 4.80
C ALA A 38 11.65 -23.16 3.76
N LEU A 39 10.53 -23.50 3.10
CA LEU A 39 9.85 -22.60 2.16
C LEU A 39 9.30 -21.36 2.88
N TRP A 40 8.74 -21.51 4.09
CA TRP A 40 8.30 -20.40 4.93
C TRP A 40 9.46 -19.51 5.37
N LEU A 41 10.62 -20.09 5.71
CA LEU A 41 11.83 -19.34 6.07
C LEU A 41 12.44 -18.59 4.88
N LEU A 42 12.43 -19.19 3.68
CA LEU A 42 12.83 -18.55 2.42
C LEU A 42 11.83 -17.49 1.95
N ALA A 43 10.57 -17.60 2.37
CA ALA A 43 9.51 -16.65 2.09
C ALA A 43 9.37 -15.55 3.16
N LEU A 44 10.23 -15.49 4.18
CA LEU A 44 10.37 -14.26 4.95
C LEU A 44 10.92 -13.22 3.97
N PRO A 45 10.14 -12.20 3.56
CA PRO A 45 10.75 -11.10 2.88
C PRO A 45 11.74 -10.52 3.88
N LEU A 46 13.00 -10.36 3.48
CA LEU A 46 13.76 -9.20 3.93
C LEU A 46 12.93 -8.01 3.42
N HIS A 47 11.89 -7.63 4.16
CA HIS A 47 11.28 -6.33 3.99
C HIS A 47 12.37 -5.38 4.44
N ALA A 48 13.21 -4.95 3.48
CA ALA A 48 13.92 -3.71 3.63
C ALA A 48 12.86 -2.71 4.07
N ALA A 49 13.03 -2.14 5.26
CA ALA A 49 12.11 -1.13 5.75
C ALA A 49 11.91 -0.12 4.60
N PRO A 50 10.66 0.27 4.29
CA PRO A 50 10.43 1.28 3.27
C PRO A 50 11.36 2.46 3.54
N PRO A 51 11.88 3.13 2.49
CA PRO A 51 12.78 4.26 2.68
C PRO A 51 12.20 5.21 3.72
N ALA A 52 13.05 5.70 4.62
CA ALA A 52 12.64 6.49 5.79
C ALA A 52 11.84 7.75 5.40
N ALA A 53 11.90 8.18 4.14
CA ALA A 53 11.08 9.22 3.58
C ALA A 53 10.68 8.92 2.12
N ALA A 54 9.56 9.50 1.70
CA ALA A 54 9.06 9.44 0.33
C ALA A 54 8.62 10.82 -0.15
N ILE A 55 8.79 11.10 -1.44
CA ILE A 55 8.39 12.35 -2.09
C ILE A 55 7.70 11.99 -3.41
N ALA A 56 6.53 12.57 -3.64
CA ALA A 56 5.78 12.44 -4.88
C ALA A 56 5.41 13.83 -5.40
N THR A 57 5.80 14.14 -6.64
CA THR A 57 5.52 15.41 -7.30
C THR A 57 5.23 15.16 -8.79
N ALA A 58 4.66 16.15 -9.46
CA ALA A 58 4.33 16.06 -10.89
C ALA A 58 5.56 16.20 -11.82
N HIS A 59 6.71 16.66 -11.31
CA HIS A 59 7.91 16.86 -12.11
C HIS A 59 9.16 16.23 -11.45
N PRO A 60 9.97 15.41 -12.16
CA PRO A 60 11.10 14.69 -11.55
C PRO A 60 12.15 15.60 -10.90
N LEU A 61 12.43 16.78 -11.49
CA LEU A 61 13.35 17.74 -10.88
C LEU A 61 12.85 18.34 -9.55
N ALA A 62 11.52 18.44 -9.35
CA ALA A 62 10.97 18.88 -8.08
C ALA A 62 11.08 17.78 -7.01
N THR A 63 10.81 16.52 -7.39
CA THR A 63 11.09 15.35 -6.52
C THR A 63 12.56 15.31 -6.10
N GLU A 64 13.47 15.53 -7.05
CA GLU A 64 14.91 15.59 -6.79
C GLU A 64 15.31 16.73 -5.85
N ALA A 65 14.73 17.92 -6.02
CA ALA A 65 14.96 19.05 -5.11
C ALA A 65 14.54 18.73 -3.67
N GLY A 66 13.34 18.16 -3.48
CA GLY A 66 12.90 17.73 -2.17
C GLY A 66 13.77 16.63 -1.58
N ARG A 67 14.21 15.67 -2.40
CA ARG A 67 15.09 14.56 -1.96
C ARG A 67 16.41 15.10 -1.41
N ARG A 68 17.03 16.06 -2.09
CA ARG A 68 18.27 16.71 -1.64
C ARG A 68 18.12 17.37 -0.28
N ILE A 69 17.01 18.09 -0.04
CA ILE A 69 16.76 18.71 1.26
C ILE A 69 16.64 17.68 2.38
N LEU A 70 15.98 16.55 2.13
CA LEU A 70 15.94 15.48 3.12
C LEU A 70 17.32 14.86 3.38
N GLU A 71 18.15 14.72 2.35
CA GLU A 71 19.52 14.21 2.47
C GLU A 71 20.46 15.16 3.21
N GLU A 72 20.21 16.46 3.10
CA GLU A 72 20.90 17.52 3.85
C GLU A 72 20.42 17.62 5.31
N GLY A 73 19.47 16.77 5.73
CA GLY A 73 18.94 16.71 7.09
C GLY A 73 17.73 17.61 7.35
N GLY A 74 17.12 18.16 6.30
CA GLY A 74 15.86 18.90 6.38
C GLY A 74 14.68 17.99 6.74
N ASN A 75 13.61 18.59 7.26
CA ASN A 75 12.37 17.88 7.58
C ASN A 75 11.41 17.86 6.36
N ALA A 76 10.24 17.21 6.54
CA ALA A 76 9.23 17.12 5.48
C ALA A 76 8.68 18.49 5.02
N PHE A 77 8.64 19.49 5.91
CA PHE A 77 8.21 20.85 5.59
C PHE A 77 9.27 21.59 4.76
N ASP A 78 10.55 21.47 5.12
CA ASP A 78 11.66 22.05 4.36
C ASP A 78 11.69 21.47 2.93
N ALA A 79 11.54 20.15 2.81
CA ALA A 79 11.45 19.48 1.52
C ALA A 79 10.24 19.95 0.70
N ALA A 80 9.08 20.17 1.33
CA ALA A 80 7.90 20.70 0.66
C ALA A 80 8.10 22.13 0.13
N VAL A 81 8.83 23.00 0.85
CA VAL A 81 9.18 24.34 0.37
C VAL A 81 10.10 24.27 -0.85
N ALA A 82 11.12 23.41 -0.83
CA ALA A 82 12.00 23.23 -1.98
C ALA A 82 11.28 22.65 -3.20
N VAL A 83 10.37 21.68 -2.98
CA VAL A 83 9.48 21.15 -4.03
C VAL A 83 8.64 22.27 -4.64
N ALA A 84 7.98 23.09 -3.82
CA ALA A 84 7.13 24.18 -4.30
C ALA A 84 7.94 25.23 -5.10
N ALA A 85 9.12 25.59 -4.61
CA ALA A 85 10.03 26.50 -5.30
C ALA A 85 10.52 25.94 -6.65
N ALA A 86 10.84 24.65 -6.70
CA ALA A 86 11.24 23.99 -7.94
C ALA A 86 10.08 23.92 -8.94
N LEU A 87 8.87 23.54 -8.49
CA LEU A 87 7.66 23.49 -9.34
C LEU A 87 7.31 24.84 -9.95
N ALA A 88 7.52 25.95 -9.23
CA ALA A 88 7.34 27.30 -9.76
C ALA A 88 8.21 27.59 -11.00
N VAL A 89 9.28 26.82 -11.23
CA VAL A 89 10.19 26.96 -12.39
C VAL A 89 9.95 25.86 -13.42
N VAL A 90 9.87 24.60 -12.99
CA VAL A 90 9.82 23.44 -13.90
C VAL A 90 8.41 23.06 -14.33
N GLU A 91 7.39 23.54 -13.61
CA GLU A 91 5.96 23.37 -13.93
C GLU A 91 5.19 24.69 -13.75
N PRO A 92 5.61 25.78 -14.43
CA PRO A 92 5.19 27.15 -14.11
C PRO A 92 3.73 27.46 -14.45
N PHE A 93 3.08 26.63 -15.26
CA PHE A 93 1.68 26.80 -15.67
C PHE A 93 0.68 26.24 -14.64
N SER A 94 1.14 25.39 -13.71
CA SER A 94 0.28 24.74 -12.71
C SER A 94 0.30 25.44 -11.35
N SER A 95 1.47 25.94 -10.93
CA SER A 95 1.67 26.54 -9.61
C SER A 95 2.82 27.55 -9.59
N GLY A 96 2.86 28.43 -8.59
CA GLY A 96 3.98 29.35 -8.40
C GLY A 96 3.67 30.48 -7.42
N LEU A 97 4.66 31.38 -7.24
CA LEU A 97 4.58 32.50 -6.30
C LEU A 97 3.47 33.52 -6.59
N GLY A 98 2.95 33.54 -7.82
CA GLY A 98 1.89 34.46 -8.24
C GLY A 98 0.47 34.00 -7.89
N GLY A 99 0.31 32.80 -7.32
CA GLY A 99 -1.00 32.24 -6.92
C GLY A 99 -1.10 32.05 -5.41
N GLY A 100 -1.84 31.01 -5.01
CA GLY A 100 -2.04 30.59 -3.63
C GLY A 100 -1.96 29.07 -3.46
N GLY A 101 -2.27 28.59 -2.27
CA GLY A 101 -2.19 27.16 -1.97
C GLY A 101 -2.78 26.76 -0.63
N PHE A 102 -2.90 25.45 -0.46
CA PHE A 102 -3.31 24.81 0.78
C PHE A 102 -2.28 23.77 1.18
N TRP A 103 -1.83 23.82 2.43
CA TRP A 103 -0.92 22.82 2.98
C TRP A 103 -1.53 22.18 4.21
N LEU A 104 -1.78 20.88 4.14
CA LEU A 104 -2.13 20.07 5.31
C LEU A 104 -0.86 19.49 5.90
N LEU A 105 -0.49 19.98 7.07
CA LEU A 105 0.76 19.66 7.75
C LEU A 105 0.49 18.77 8.96
N HIS A 106 1.15 17.63 9.05
CA HIS A 106 1.09 16.77 10.22
C HIS A 106 2.38 16.85 11.04
N ARG A 107 2.24 17.20 12.31
CA ARG A 107 3.30 17.29 13.31
C ARG A 107 3.25 16.05 14.21
N SER A 108 4.04 15.05 13.86
CA SER A 108 4.10 13.78 14.59
C SER A 108 4.61 13.95 16.03
N ASP A 109 5.48 14.93 16.28
CA ASP A 109 6.00 15.27 17.62
C ASP A 109 4.89 15.64 18.62
N ARG A 110 3.76 16.15 18.11
CA ARG A 110 2.61 16.58 18.92
C ARG A 110 1.33 15.81 18.62
N GLY A 111 1.34 14.92 17.64
CA GLY A 111 0.14 14.26 17.13
C GLY A 111 -0.91 15.25 16.59
N GLN A 112 -0.46 16.39 16.05
CA GLN A 112 -1.34 17.49 15.64
C GLN A 112 -1.28 17.70 14.13
N SER A 113 -2.41 18.13 13.55
CA SER A 113 -2.47 18.53 12.15
C SER A 113 -2.89 19.99 12.05
N VAL A 114 -2.24 20.73 11.16
CA VAL A 114 -2.50 22.15 10.89
C VAL A 114 -2.73 22.32 9.40
N MET A 115 -3.78 23.07 9.03
CA MET A 115 -4.02 23.48 7.65
C MET A 115 -3.55 24.93 7.49
N ILE A 116 -2.66 25.18 6.54
CA ILE A 116 -2.32 26.52 6.09
C ILE A 116 -3.16 26.81 4.86
N ASP A 117 -4.06 27.80 4.97
CA ASP A 117 -4.81 28.37 3.86
C ASP A 117 -4.16 29.68 3.43
N ALA A 118 -3.50 29.65 2.27
CA ALA A 118 -2.97 30.84 1.62
C ALA A 118 -3.65 31.03 0.26
N ARG A 119 -4.97 30.79 0.19
CA ARG A 119 -5.77 31.10 -0.99
C ARG A 119 -5.73 32.60 -1.27
N GLU A 120 -5.74 32.95 -2.54
CA GLU A 120 -5.77 34.32 -3.01
C GLU A 120 -7.04 35.02 -2.52
N ARG A 121 -6.92 36.34 -2.35
CA ARG A 121 -8.05 37.20 -1.99
C ARG A 121 -8.30 38.19 -3.10
N ALA A 122 -9.58 38.42 -3.40
CA ALA A 122 -9.96 39.56 -4.24
C ALA A 122 -9.39 40.86 -3.64
N PRO A 123 -8.80 41.75 -4.45
CA PRO A 123 -8.25 43.02 -3.96
C PRO A 123 -9.37 43.90 -3.37
N LEU A 124 -8.98 44.91 -2.57
CA LEU A 124 -9.94 45.78 -1.87
C LEU A 124 -10.88 46.56 -2.81
N GLU A 125 -10.45 46.84 -4.04
CA GLU A 125 -11.25 47.53 -5.05
C GLU A 125 -12.12 46.57 -5.89
N ALA A 126 -12.05 45.26 -5.63
CA ALA A 126 -12.91 44.32 -6.31
C ALA A 126 -14.39 44.56 -5.98
N HIS A 127 -15.23 44.56 -7.01
CA HIS A 127 -16.67 44.69 -6.89
C HIS A 127 -17.38 43.59 -7.70
N ARG A 128 -18.66 43.36 -7.38
CA ARG A 128 -19.46 42.26 -7.95
C ARG A 128 -19.43 42.23 -9.48
N ASP A 129 -19.53 43.41 -10.10
CA ASP A 129 -19.76 43.52 -11.54
C ASP A 129 -18.46 43.74 -12.36
N MET A 130 -17.29 43.41 -11.79
CA MET A 130 -15.95 43.69 -12.37
C MET A 130 -15.71 43.06 -13.75
N TYR A 131 -16.42 42.00 -14.09
CA TYR A 131 -16.23 41.25 -15.33
C TYR A 131 -17.46 41.25 -16.24
N LEU A 132 -18.50 42.03 -15.93
CA LEU A 132 -19.66 42.19 -16.82
C LEU A 132 -19.32 43.14 -17.96
N ASP A 133 -19.89 42.88 -19.14
CA ASP A 133 -19.77 43.79 -20.28
C ASP A 133 -20.94 44.79 -20.31
N GLY A 134 -21.06 45.58 -21.37
CA GLY A 134 -22.09 46.61 -21.49
C GLY A 134 -23.53 46.06 -21.57
N GLN A 135 -23.73 44.75 -21.73
CA GLN A 135 -25.04 44.09 -21.73
C GLN A 135 -25.34 43.38 -20.40
N GLY A 136 -24.42 43.42 -19.43
CA GLY A 136 -24.51 42.69 -18.16
C GLY A 136 -23.96 41.28 -18.29
#